data_AF-A0A836GJS2-F1
#
_entry.id   AF-A0A836GJS2-F1
#
_cell.length_a   1.000
_cell.length_b   1.000
_cell.length_c   1.000
_cell.angle_alpha   90.00
_cell.angle_beta   90.00
_cell.angle_gamma   90.00
#
_symmetry.space_group_name_H-M   'P 1'
#
loop_
_entity.id
_entity.type
_entity.pdbx_description
1 polymer ?
#
loop_
_entity_poly.entity_id
_entity_poly.type
_entity_poly.pdbx_seq_one_letter_code
_entity_poly.pdbx_strand_id
1 'polypeptide(L)'
;MLRKAHLWLAAALLLLALGAVLPVPAAEETVTFHGLLLIPQPYLRHPDSFEALNNVQPGSVLLYNGRHRFVVPTARDGSFSVYKLPYGTYILQAEYHYFAFPTVRVDVLYRDTGDGRHEPLIRTSSNDYPVRQLEGTGLDEESPAMIPISAQHMYYIPRQQMDIVSLLKSPMVIMLLISASLMGLMKLFPEEEIRESQKMTREWQKKLMRTVSTNQPAAAAAKPRAITK
;
A
#
# COMPACT_ATOMS: atom_id res chain seq x y z
N MET A 1 46.21 -26.05 60.95
CA MET A 1 45.26 -26.32 59.85
C MET A 1 44.12 -25.30 59.77
N LEU A 2 43.69 -24.66 60.87
CA LEU A 2 42.64 -23.62 60.90
C LEU A 2 42.89 -22.39 60.00
N ARG A 3 44.13 -21.89 59.89
CA ARG A 3 44.44 -20.67 59.10
C ARG A 3 44.18 -20.82 57.60
N LYS A 4 44.31 -22.03 57.03
CA LYS A 4 44.03 -22.29 55.61
C LYS A 4 42.54 -22.26 55.33
N ALA A 5 41.70 -22.76 56.25
CA ALA A 5 40.25 -22.75 56.09
C ALA A 5 39.68 -21.33 56.05
N HIS A 6 40.19 -20.41 56.89
CA HIS A 6 39.76 -19.01 56.88
C HIS A 6 40.17 -18.26 55.61
N LEU A 7 41.32 -18.59 55.02
CA LEU A 7 41.79 -18.01 53.75
C LEU A 7 40.91 -18.44 52.57
N TRP A 8 40.50 -19.71 52.53
CA TRP A 8 39.58 -20.22 51.50
C TRP A 8 38.17 -19.66 51.65
N LEU A 9 37.69 -19.51 52.90
CA LEU A 9 36.40 -18.89 53.17
C LEU A 9 36.38 -17.40 52.79
N ALA A 10 37.46 -16.66 53.08
CA ALA A 10 37.61 -15.27 52.67
C ALA A 10 37.70 -15.11 51.15
N ALA A 11 38.43 -15.99 50.46
CA ALA A 11 38.52 -15.99 49.00
C ALA A 11 37.17 -16.31 48.33
N ALA A 12 36.41 -17.26 48.88
CA ALA A 12 35.07 -17.59 48.40
C ALA A 12 34.10 -16.42 48.60
N LEU A 13 34.16 -15.74 49.74
CA LEU A 13 33.31 -14.58 50.04
C LEU A 13 33.65 -13.37 49.15
N LEU A 14 34.92 -13.19 48.79
CA LEU A 14 35.36 -12.15 47.86
C LEU A 14 34.96 -12.44 46.41
N LEU A 15 34.97 -13.71 45.98
CA LEU A 15 34.44 -14.15 44.68
C LEU A 15 32.91 -13.99 44.59
N LEU A 16 32.20 -14.22 45.70
CA LEU A 16 30.75 -14.05 45.78
C LEU A 16 30.35 -12.56 45.79
N ALA A 17 31.18 -11.70 46.41
CA ALA A 17 31.01 -10.24 46.35
C ALA A 17 31.34 -9.67 44.96
N LEU A 18 32.30 -10.25 44.23
CA LEU A 18 32.67 -9.81 42.87
C LEU A 18 31.62 -10.25 41.82
N GLY A 19 30.88 -11.33 42.07
CA GLY A 19 29.80 -11.80 41.20
C GLY A 19 28.48 -11.02 41.33
N ALA A 20 28.36 -10.10 42.30
CA ALA A 20 27.14 -9.36 42.59
C ALA A 20 27.15 -7.92 42.05
N VAL A 21 28.00 -7.60 41.07
CA VAL A 21 27.85 -6.36 40.29
C VAL A 21 26.70 -6.58 39.30
N LEU A 22 25.48 -6.48 39.80
CA LEU A 22 24.31 -6.33 38.95
C LEU A 22 24.49 -5.02 38.17
N PRO A 23 24.39 -5.00 36.84
CA PRO A 23 24.31 -3.75 36.11
C PRO A 23 23.06 -3.04 36.59
N VAL A 24 23.24 -1.98 37.38
CA VAL A 24 22.16 -1.03 37.67
C VAL A 24 21.78 -0.48 36.30
N PRO A 25 20.56 -0.74 35.80
CA PRO A 25 20.13 -0.12 34.55
C PRO A 25 20.22 1.38 34.79
N ALA A 26 21.04 2.06 33.99
CA ALA A 26 21.03 3.52 33.96
C ALA A 26 19.56 3.94 33.82
N ALA A 27 19.07 4.80 34.71
CA ALA A 27 17.71 5.31 34.63
C ALA A 27 17.60 6.09 33.32
N GLU A 28 17.18 5.41 32.26
CA GLU A 28 16.87 6.06 30.98
C GLU A 28 15.68 6.96 31.24
N GLU A 29 15.85 8.25 30.98
CA GLU A 29 14.73 9.18 30.98
C GLU A 29 13.72 8.72 29.92
N THR A 30 12.50 8.42 30.36
CA THR A 30 11.44 7.91 29.50
C THR A 30 10.25 8.87 29.48
N VAL A 31 9.57 8.93 28.34
CA VAL A 31 8.42 9.80 28.10
C VAL A 31 7.19 8.94 27.75
N THR A 32 5.99 9.45 27.97
CA THR A 32 4.75 8.83 27.48
C THR A 32 4.37 9.44 26.15
N PHE A 33 4.09 8.61 25.15
CA PHE A 33 3.65 9.07 23.84
C PHE A 33 2.17 8.79 23.65
N HIS A 34 1.40 9.83 23.36
CA HIS A 34 -0.04 9.77 23.11
C HIS A 34 -0.32 10.01 21.62
N GLY A 35 -1.08 9.11 21.01
CA GLY A 35 -1.46 9.23 19.60
C GLY A 35 -2.94 8.94 19.38
N LEU A 36 -3.47 9.51 18.31
CA LEU A 36 -4.85 9.34 17.88
C LEU A 36 -4.90 9.01 16.39
N LEU A 37 -5.42 7.83 16.08
CA LEU A 37 -5.68 7.41 14.71
C LEU A 37 -7.04 7.93 14.27
N LEU A 38 -7.08 8.73 13.21
CA LEU A 38 -8.30 9.41 12.76
C LEU A 38 -9.24 8.46 12.01
N ILE A 39 -9.99 7.63 12.73
CA ILE A 39 -10.99 6.71 12.15
C ILE A 39 -12.24 7.50 11.69
N PRO A 40 -12.89 7.16 10.56
CA PRO A 40 -14.03 7.91 10.08
C PRO A 40 -15.22 7.70 11.01
N GLN A 41 -15.82 8.79 11.50
CA GLN A 41 -17.00 8.75 12.38
C GLN A 41 -18.18 7.93 11.84
N PRO A 42 -18.49 7.92 10.53
CA PRO A 42 -19.56 7.07 9.99
C PRO A 42 -19.33 5.57 10.25
N TYR A 43 -18.06 5.14 10.23
CA TYR A 43 -17.70 3.75 10.52
C TYR A 43 -17.97 3.40 11.99
N LEU A 44 -17.60 4.29 12.91
CA LEU A 44 -17.79 4.10 14.35
C LEU A 44 -19.27 4.07 14.77
N ARG A 45 -20.15 4.70 13.98
CA ARG A 45 -21.60 4.76 14.23
C ARG A 45 -22.38 3.63 13.56
N HIS A 46 -21.76 2.87 12.65
CA HIS A 46 -22.44 1.82 11.92
C HIS A 46 -22.82 0.66 12.86
N PRO A 47 -24.03 0.08 12.79
CA PRO A 47 -24.45 -1.03 13.66
C PRO A 47 -23.51 -2.24 13.57
N ASP A 48 -22.99 -2.54 12.37
CA ASP A 48 -22.03 -3.63 12.15
C ASP A 48 -20.71 -3.43 12.94
N SER A 49 -20.37 -2.20 13.31
CA SER A 49 -19.18 -1.94 14.16
C SER A 49 -19.34 -2.41 15.60
N PHE A 50 -20.57 -2.76 16.02
CA PHE A 50 -20.90 -3.26 17.36
C PHE A 50 -21.11 -4.78 17.40
N GLU A 51 -21.14 -5.44 16.25
CA GLU A 51 -21.42 -6.87 16.18
C GLU A 51 -20.21 -7.68 16.66
N ALA A 52 -20.41 -8.65 17.56
CA ALA A 52 -19.30 -9.39 18.19
C ALA A 52 -18.41 -10.16 17.17
N LEU A 53 -18.96 -10.51 16.01
CA LEU A 53 -18.23 -11.13 14.90
C LEU A 53 -17.36 -10.12 14.12
N ASN A 54 -17.87 -8.89 13.99
CA ASN A 54 -17.20 -7.73 13.42
C ASN A 54 -16.57 -6.87 14.50
N ASN A 55 -16.36 -7.43 15.71
CA ASN A 55 -15.66 -6.78 16.80
C ASN A 55 -14.22 -6.68 16.33
N VAL A 56 -13.99 -5.63 15.53
CA VAL A 56 -12.73 -5.28 14.92
C VAL A 56 -11.77 -5.42 16.07
N GLN A 57 -10.86 -6.38 15.98
CA GLN A 57 -9.78 -6.46 16.93
C GLN A 57 -9.28 -5.01 17.07
N PRO A 58 -9.32 -4.42 18.27
CA PRO A 58 -8.82 -3.06 18.44
C PRO A 58 -7.45 -3.05 17.78
N GLY A 59 -7.29 -2.16 16.79
CA GLY A 59 -6.07 -2.15 16.01
C GLY A 59 -4.86 -2.08 16.93
N SER A 60 -3.71 -2.53 16.45
CA SER A 60 -2.48 -2.43 17.23
C SER A 60 -1.60 -1.37 16.61
N VAL A 61 -0.93 -0.60 17.45
CA VAL A 61 0.15 0.27 17.02
C VAL A 61 1.45 -0.41 17.41
N LEU A 62 2.27 -0.64 16.40
CA LEU A 62 3.64 -1.09 16.52
C LEU A 62 4.55 0.14 16.46
N LEU A 63 5.27 0.40 17.53
CA LEU A 63 6.31 1.42 17.59
C LEU A 63 7.66 0.73 17.79
N TYR A 64 8.58 0.89 16.86
CA TYR A 64 9.84 0.16 16.92
C TYR A 64 11.03 0.99 16.45
N ASN A 65 12.20 0.64 16.97
CA ASN A 65 13.49 1.03 16.44
C ASN A 65 14.44 -0.18 16.47
N GLY A 66 15.74 0.01 16.19
CA GLY A 66 16.70 -1.09 16.20
C GLY A 66 16.95 -1.75 17.57
N ARG A 67 16.47 -1.16 18.68
CA ARG A 67 16.76 -1.61 20.07
C ARG A 67 15.51 -1.93 20.89
N HIS A 68 14.39 -1.24 20.64
CA HIS A 68 13.15 -1.32 21.39
C HIS A 68 11.98 -1.57 20.44
N ARG A 69 11.00 -2.35 20.92
CA ARG A 69 9.77 -2.68 20.22
C ARG A 69 8.61 -2.61 21.19
N PHE A 70 7.62 -1.79 20.88
CA PHE A 70 6.40 -1.62 21.65
C PHE A 70 5.21 -1.99 20.78
N VAL A 71 4.29 -2.77 21.34
CA VAL A 71 3.01 -3.12 20.70
C VAL A 71 1.92 -2.74 21.67
N VAL A 72 1.06 -1.81 21.27
CA VAL A 72 0.01 -1.26 22.13
C VAL A 72 -1.34 -1.37 21.41
N PRO A 73 -2.39 -1.85 22.09
CA PRO A 73 -3.73 -1.85 21.53
C PRO A 73 -4.29 -0.42 21.46
N THR A 74 -5.09 -0.14 20.45
CA THR A 74 -5.82 1.12 20.30
C THR A 74 -7.20 1.00 20.93
N ALA A 75 -7.68 2.07 21.54
CA ALA A 75 -9.08 2.19 21.91
C ALA A 75 -9.97 2.34 20.65
N ARG A 76 -11.29 2.25 20.84
CA ARG A 76 -12.28 2.23 19.75
C ARG A 76 -12.32 3.53 18.93
N ASP A 77 -12.08 4.64 19.60
CA ASP A 77 -11.91 5.97 19.02
C ASP A 77 -10.60 6.12 18.22
N GLY A 78 -9.69 5.14 18.33
CA GLY A 78 -8.37 5.16 17.70
C GLY A 78 -7.28 5.76 18.57
N SER A 79 -7.57 6.12 19.83
CA SER A 79 -6.56 6.64 20.75
C SER A 79 -5.66 5.50 21.27
N PHE A 80 -4.39 5.82 21.52
CA PHE A 80 -3.44 4.89 22.10
C PHE A 80 -2.38 5.64 22.91
N SER A 81 -1.75 4.95 23.86
CA SER A 81 -0.72 5.52 24.72
C SER A 81 0.42 4.54 24.92
N VAL A 82 1.63 4.94 24.52
CA VAL A 82 2.85 4.16 24.69
C VAL A 82 3.59 4.69 25.92
N TYR A 83 3.65 3.88 26.96
CA TYR A 83 4.32 4.25 28.21
C TYR A 83 5.80 3.92 28.18
N LYS A 84 6.59 4.72 28.91
CA LYS A 84 8.03 4.50 29.14
C LYS A 84 8.82 4.41 27.83
N LEU A 85 8.56 5.33 26.91
CA LEU A 85 9.27 5.45 25.64
C LEU A 85 10.61 6.15 25.86
N PRO A 86 11.76 5.48 25.62
CA PRO A 86 13.08 6.12 25.71
C PRO A 86 13.28 7.15 24.60
N TYR A 87 14.17 8.13 24.82
CA TYR A 87 14.57 9.07 23.78
C TYR A 87 15.17 8.36 22.55
N GLY A 88 14.83 8.85 21.36
CA GLY A 88 15.27 8.28 20.10
C GLY A 88 14.26 8.43 18.97
N THR A 89 14.64 7.95 17.79
CA THR A 89 13.77 7.89 16.61
C THR A 89 13.13 6.52 16.50
N TYR A 90 11.82 6.52 16.29
CA TYR A 90 11.00 5.32 16.13
C TYR A 90 10.19 5.40 14.85
N ILE A 91 9.88 4.22 14.31
CA ILE A 91 8.92 4.05 13.24
C ILE A 91 7.65 3.49 13.86
N LEU A 92 6.54 4.18 13.61
CA LEU A 92 5.20 3.83 14.02
C LEU A 92 4.44 3.27 12.83
N GLN A 93 3.86 2.10 13.03
CA GLN A 93 2.99 1.44 12.08
C GLN A 93 1.70 1.04 12.80
N ALA A 94 0.56 1.53 12.31
CA ALA A 94 -0.75 1.13 12.81
C ALA A 94 -1.28 -0.03 11.96
N GLU A 95 -1.74 -1.07 12.64
CA GLU A 95 -2.28 -2.29 12.06
C GLU A 95 -3.79 -2.33 12.30
N TYR A 96 -4.55 -2.18 11.22
CA TYR A 96 -6.01 -2.26 11.22
C TYR A 96 -6.50 -3.13 10.08
N HIS A 97 -7.65 -3.78 10.29
CA HIS A 97 -8.24 -4.62 9.27
C HIS A 97 -8.81 -3.82 8.09
N TYR A 98 -9.64 -2.80 8.34
CA TYR A 98 -10.29 -2.08 7.23
C TYR A 98 -9.53 -0.85 6.74
N PHE A 99 -8.67 -0.26 7.57
CA PHE A 99 -8.00 0.99 7.28
C PHE A 99 -6.50 0.80 7.17
N ALA A 100 -5.90 1.48 6.19
CA ALA A 100 -4.47 1.59 6.03
C ALA A 100 -4.04 2.98 6.52
N PHE A 101 -3.09 2.99 7.44
CA PHE A 101 -2.47 4.22 7.95
C PHE A 101 -1.08 4.38 7.35
N PRO A 102 -0.61 5.62 7.14
CA PRO A 102 0.75 5.86 6.70
C PRO A 102 1.73 5.44 7.80
N THR A 103 2.95 5.08 7.40
CA THR A 103 4.01 4.88 8.39
C THR A 103 4.48 6.24 8.90
N VAL A 104 4.63 6.37 10.22
CA VAL A 104 4.94 7.65 10.87
C VAL A 104 6.29 7.53 11.54
N ARG A 105 7.16 8.51 11.32
CA ARG A 105 8.40 8.68 12.07
C ARG A 105 8.13 9.51 13.31
N VAL A 106 8.44 8.95 14.47
CA VAL A 106 8.30 9.58 15.79
C VAL A 106 9.70 9.85 16.33
N ASP A 107 10.08 11.12 16.39
CA ASP A 107 11.34 11.55 16.98
C ASP A 107 11.08 12.03 18.41
N VAL A 108 11.59 11.30 19.39
CA VAL A 108 11.52 11.63 20.83
C VAL A 108 12.85 12.28 21.21
N LEU A 109 12.80 13.59 21.43
CA LEU A 109 13.94 14.46 21.68
C LEU A 109 13.80 15.12 23.05
N TYR A 110 14.89 15.63 23.59
CA TYR A 110 14.86 16.55 24.72
C TYR A 110 15.33 17.93 24.28
N ARG A 111 14.82 18.97 24.91
CA ARG A 111 15.25 20.35 24.75
C ARG A 111 15.88 20.83 26.05
N ASP A 112 17.09 21.38 25.96
CA ASP A 112 17.76 22.01 27.09
C ASP A 112 17.19 23.42 27.30
N THR A 113 16.57 23.64 28.45
CA THR A 113 15.94 24.94 28.80
C THR A 113 16.93 25.93 29.42
N GLY A 114 18.24 25.62 29.41
CA GLY A 114 19.31 26.48 29.94
C GLY A 114 19.52 26.37 31.46
N ASP A 115 18.48 26.05 32.22
CA ASP A 115 18.54 25.87 33.70
C ASP A 115 19.01 24.46 34.13
N GLY A 116 19.66 23.70 33.23
CA GLY A 116 20.01 22.29 33.45
C GLY A 116 18.79 21.35 33.53
N ARG A 117 17.61 21.83 33.11
CA ARG A 117 16.40 21.02 32.96
C ARG A 117 16.24 20.59 31.51
N HIS A 118 15.91 19.32 31.32
CA HIS A 118 15.54 18.73 30.03
C HIS A 118 14.02 18.69 29.93
N GLU A 119 13.48 19.32 28.88
CA GLU A 119 12.06 19.25 28.55
C GLU A 119 11.84 18.23 27.43
N PRO A 120 10.94 17.24 27.59
CA PRO A 120 10.66 16.27 26.55
C PRO A 120 9.94 16.93 25.37
N LEU A 121 10.38 16.61 24.15
CA LEU A 121 9.81 17.11 22.90
C LEU A 121 9.61 15.94 21.94
N ILE A 122 8.37 15.70 21.53
CA ILE A 122 8.05 14.69 20.54
C ILE A 122 7.69 15.37 19.22
N ARG A 123 8.25 14.87 18.12
CA ARG A 123 7.94 15.31 16.76
C ARG A 123 7.49 14.12 15.92
N THR A 124 6.31 14.24 15.35
CA THR A 124 5.72 13.22 14.48
C THR A 124 5.67 13.69 13.04
N SER A 125 6.17 12.87 12.13
CA SER A 125 6.20 13.17 10.69
C SER A 125 5.81 11.96 9.86
N SER A 126 5.18 12.16 8.71
CA SER A 126 4.92 11.09 7.76
C SER A 126 6.24 10.59 7.17
N ASN A 127 6.41 9.27 7.11
CA ASN A 127 7.58 8.65 6.52
C ASN A 127 7.48 8.52 4.98
N ASP A 128 6.35 8.96 4.40
CA ASP A 128 6.13 9.00 2.95
C ASP A 128 6.72 10.28 2.31
N TYR A 129 6.93 10.25 0.99
CA TYR A 129 7.34 11.43 0.21
C TYR A 129 6.12 12.20 -0.32
N PRO A 130 6.01 13.52 -0.09
CA PRO A 130 6.90 14.37 0.71
C PRO A 130 6.69 14.19 2.22
N VAL A 131 7.78 14.31 3.00
CA VAL A 131 7.74 14.24 4.47
C VAL A 131 6.95 15.44 4.98
N ARG A 132 5.84 15.18 5.68
CA ARG A 132 4.97 16.20 6.28
C ARG A 132 4.95 16.01 7.78
N GLN A 133 5.04 17.11 8.52
CA GLN A 133 4.84 17.08 9.96
C GLN A 133 3.35 16.85 10.24
N LEU A 134 3.05 15.92 11.16
CA LEU A 134 1.69 15.64 11.59
C LEU A 134 1.28 16.65 12.67
N GLU A 135 -0.02 16.81 12.82
CA GLU A 135 -0.61 17.68 13.84
C GLU A 135 -0.58 17.01 15.22
N GLY A 136 -0.48 17.82 16.28
CA GLY A 136 -0.33 17.35 17.66
C GLY A 136 1.12 17.13 18.08
N THR A 137 1.39 17.28 19.37
CA THR A 137 2.73 17.06 19.94
C THR A 137 2.93 15.61 20.35
N GLY A 138 1.85 14.93 20.75
CA GLY A 138 1.88 13.57 21.27
C GLY A 138 2.53 13.43 22.65
N LEU A 139 2.83 14.55 23.32
CA LEU A 139 3.37 14.56 24.67
C LEU A 139 2.27 14.48 25.73
N ASP A 140 1.18 15.22 25.51
CA ASP A 140 0.04 15.32 26.42
C ASP A 140 -1.19 14.64 25.82
N GLU A 141 -2.06 14.12 26.67
CA GLU A 141 -3.34 13.52 26.26
C GLU A 141 -4.28 14.54 25.61
N GLU A 142 -4.16 15.82 25.95
CA GLU A 142 -4.93 16.92 25.35
C GLU A 142 -4.49 17.25 23.91
N SER A 143 -3.26 16.91 23.53
CA SER A 143 -2.68 17.18 22.21
C SER A 143 -1.99 15.93 21.63
N PRO A 144 -2.77 14.85 21.39
CA PRO A 144 -2.23 13.61 20.86
C PRO A 144 -1.76 13.81 19.43
N ALA A 145 -0.77 13.02 18.99
CA ALA A 145 -0.34 13.02 17.60
C ALA A 145 -1.46 12.48 16.70
N MET A 146 -1.98 13.32 15.81
CA MET A 146 -3.09 12.98 14.92
C MET A 146 -2.58 12.33 13.64
N ILE A 147 -2.95 11.06 13.43
CA ILE A 147 -2.49 10.26 12.29
C ILE A 147 -3.69 10.05 11.35
N PRO A 148 -3.66 10.64 10.13
CA PRO A 148 -4.73 10.51 9.17
C PRO A 148 -4.74 9.12 8.51
N ILE A 149 -5.90 8.70 8.03
CA ILE A 149 -6.01 7.49 7.19
C ILE A 149 -5.39 7.77 5.83
N SER A 150 -4.63 6.79 5.33
CA SER A 150 -4.07 6.82 3.97
C SER A 150 -5.02 6.18 2.96
N ALA A 151 -5.53 4.98 3.28
CA ALA A 151 -6.44 4.25 2.39
C ALA A 151 -7.37 3.29 3.16
N GLN A 152 -8.30 2.67 2.45
CA GLN A 152 -9.12 1.57 2.95
C GLN A 152 -8.65 0.27 2.28
N HIS A 153 -8.55 -0.81 3.05
CA HIS A 153 -8.20 -2.12 2.51
C HIS A 153 -9.35 -2.69 1.67
N MET A 154 -9.11 -2.81 0.37
CA MET A 154 -10.04 -3.41 -0.59
C MET A 154 -9.66 -4.87 -0.82
N TYR A 155 -10.09 -5.74 0.09
CA TYR A 155 -9.80 -7.18 0.01
C TYR A 155 -10.50 -7.89 -1.15
N TYR A 156 -11.64 -7.35 -1.58
CA TYR A 156 -12.46 -7.93 -2.63
C TYR A 156 -12.39 -7.10 -3.89
N ILE A 157 -12.14 -7.78 -5.02
CA ILE A 157 -12.29 -7.19 -6.34
C ILE A 157 -13.75 -7.40 -6.76
N PRO A 158 -14.50 -6.34 -7.10
CA PRO A 158 -15.87 -6.50 -7.55
C PRO A 158 -15.91 -7.36 -8.81
N ARG A 159 -16.88 -8.26 -8.88
CA ARG A 159 -17.10 -9.07 -10.09
C ARG A 159 -17.45 -8.14 -11.25
N GLN A 160 -16.89 -8.41 -12.42
CA GLN A 160 -17.29 -7.72 -13.65
C GLN A 160 -18.78 -7.97 -13.89
N GLN A 161 -19.58 -6.93 -13.76
CA GLN A 161 -21.00 -6.99 -14.09
C GLN A 161 -21.11 -6.96 -15.62
N MET A 162 -21.84 -7.93 -16.18
CA MET A 162 -22.13 -7.96 -17.61
C MET A 162 -23.15 -6.87 -17.92
N ASP A 163 -22.67 -5.67 -18.22
CA ASP A 163 -23.54 -4.61 -18.71
C ASP A 163 -23.95 -4.92 -20.16
N ILE A 164 -25.24 -4.96 -20.46
CA ILE A 164 -25.79 -5.26 -21.79
C ILE A 164 -25.21 -4.27 -22.82
N VAL A 165 -25.00 -3.02 -22.40
CA VAL A 165 -24.37 -1.98 -23.23
C VAL A 165 -22.90 -2.30 -23.52
N SER A 166 -22.17 -2.88 -22.56
CA SER A 166 -20.79 -3.34 -22.76
C SER A 166 -20.71 -4.51 -23.75
N LEU A 167 -21.74 -5.36 -23.76
CA LEU A 167 -21.85 -6.52 -24.64
C LEU A 167 -22.08 -6.09 -26.09
N LEU A 168 -22.94 -5.10 -26.31
CA LEU A 168 -23.18 -4.46 -27.62
C LEU A 168 -21.95 -3.70 -28.14
N LYS A 169 -21.09 -3.20 -27.25
CA LYS A 169 -19.80 -2.58 -27.61
C LYS A 169 -18.71 -3.59 -27.94
N SER A 170 -18.94 -4.89 -27.74
CA SER A 170 -17.93 -5.89 -28.06
C SER A 170 -17.76 -6.00 -29.59
N PRO A 171 -16.51 -5.99 -30.10
CA PRO A 171 -16.26 -6.02 -31.54
C PRO A 171 -16.83 -7.27 -32.20
N MET A 172 -16.91 -8.38 -31.47
CA MET A 172 -17.51 -9.62 -31.97
C MET A 172 -19.03 -9.47 -32.19
N VAL A 173 -19.75 -8.86 -31.25
CA VAL A 173 -21.21 -8.63 -31.36
C VAL A 173 -21.51 -7.59 -32.43
N ILE A 174 -20.70 -6.53 -32.55
CA ILE A 174 -20.84 -5.52 -33.61
C ILE A 174 -20.70 -6.18 -34.99
N MET A 175 -19.66 -6.99 -35.20
CA MET A 175 -19.45 -7.69 -36.48
C MET A 175 -20.58 -8.68 -36.78
N LEU A 176 -21.08 -9.39 -35.76
CA LEU A 176 -22.25 -10.25 -35.89
C LEU A 176 -23.48 -9.46 -36.36
N LEU A 177 -23.80 -8.34 -35.71
CA LEU A 177 -24.96 -7.50 -36.06
C LEU A 177 -24.84 -6.91 -37.47
N ILE A 178 -23.66 -6.44 -37.86
CA ILE A 178 -23.39 -5.94 -39.22
C ILE A 178 -23.59 -7.06 -40.25
N SER A 179 -23.05 -8.26 -39.98
CA SER A 179 -23.20 -9.40 -40.89
C SER A 179 -24.66 -9.85 -41.04
N ALA A 180 -25.41 -9.88 -39.93
CA ALA A 180 -26.83 -10.21 -39.91
C ALA A 180 -27.67 -9.16 -40.65
N SER A 181 -27.35 -7.87 -40.49
CA SER A 181 -28.08 -6.80 -41.19
C SER A 181 -27.83 -6.86 -42.70
N LEU A 182 -26.58 -7.11 -43.15
CA LEU A 182 -26.25 -7.28 -44.56
C LEU A 182 -26.99 -8.47 -45.18
N MET A 183 -27.02 -9.61 -44.50
CA MET A 183 -27.77 -10.78 -44.97
C MET A 183 -29.29 -10.53 -45.01
N GLY A 184 -29.83 -9.81 -44.03
CA GLY A 184 -31.24 -9.42 -44.00
C GLY A 184 -31.61 -8.48 -45.15
N LEU A 185 -30.78 -7.47 -45.42
CA LEU A 185 -30.96 -6.54 -46.54
C LEU A 185 -30.88 -7.28 -47.89
N MET A 186 -29.94 -8.20 -48.07
CA MET A 186 -29.84 -8.98 -49.30
C MET A 186 -31.10 -9.80 -49.60
N LYS A 187 -31.83 -10.29 -48.59
CA LYS A 187 -33.10 -11.01 -48.82
C LYS A 187 -34.28 -10.10 -49.19
N LEU A 188 -34.17 -8.79 -48.92
CA LEU A 188 -35.21 -7.83 -49.26
C LEU A 188 -35.14 -7.36 -50.72
N PHE A 189 -33.98 -7.49 -51.37
CA PHE A 189 -33.82 -7.18 -52.78
C PHE A 189 -34.28 -8.36 -53.65
N PRO A 190 -34.98 -8.10 -54.77
CA PRO A 190 -35.36 -9.16 -55.72
C PRO A 190 -34.12 -9.83 -56.31
N GLU A 191 -34.18 -11.15 -56.54
CA GLU A 191 -33.04 -11.97 -56.98
C GLU A 191 -32.40 -11.50 -58.30
N GLU A 192 -33.16 -10.75 -59.10
CA GLU A 192 -32.74 -10.18 -60.38
C GLU A 192 -31.68 -9.08 -60.21
N GLU A 193 -31.89 -8.14 -59.28
CA GLU A 193 -30.95 -7.04 -58.98
C GLU A 193 -29.67 -7.55 -58.28
N ILE A 194 -29.80 -8.63 -57.50
CA ILE A 194 -28.66 -9.28 -56.83
C ILE A 194 -27.75 -9.96 -57.87
N ARG A 195 -28.35 -10.57 -58.90
CA ARG A 195 -27.59 -11.21 -59.99
C ARG A 195 -26.91 -10.19 -60.90
N GLU A 196 -27.49 -9.01 -61.07
CA GLU A 196 -26.86 -7.90 -61.80
C GLU A 196 -25.74 -7.24 -61.00
N SER A 197 -25.97 -6.95 -59.72
CA SER A 197 -24.92 -6.40 -58.83
C SER A 197 -23.73 -7.35 -58.69
N GLN A 198 -23.95 -8.66 -58.59
CA GLN A 198 -22.86 -9.66 -58.57
C GLN A 198 -22.04 -9.69 -59.86
N LYS A 199 -22.67 -9.49 -61.03
CA LYS A 199 -21.94 -9.35 -62.30
C LYS A 199 -21.10 -8.08 -62.31
N MET A 200 -21.66 -6.97 -61.87
CA MET A 200 -20.97 -5.67 -61.75
C MET A 200 -19.79 -5.75 -60.77
N THR A 201 -19.92 -6.44 -59.63
CA THR A 201 -18.83 -6.63 -58.66
C THR A 201 -17.71 -7.52 -59.24
N ARG A 202 -18.05 -8.59 -59.96
CA ARG A 202 -17.06 -9.46 -60.63
C ARG A 202 -16.29 -8.71 -61.72
N GLU A 203 -16.96 -7.85 -62.48
CA GLU A 203 -16.31 -7.01 -63.48
C GLU A 203 -15.39 -5.97 -62.84
N TRP A 204 -15.81 -5.37 -61.72
CA TRP A 204 -15.00 -4.43 -60.98
C TRP A 204 -13.75 -5.08 -60.35
N GLN A 205 -13.90 -6.27 -59.74
CA GLN A 205 -12.77 -7.07 -59.25
C GLN A 205 -11.80 -7.46 -60.37
N LYS A 206 -12.32 -7.86 -61.54
CA LYS A 206 -11.48 -8.14 -62.73
C LYS A 206 -10.73 -6.89 -63.21
N LYS A 207 -11.37 -5.71 -63.18
CA LYS A 207 -10.73 -4.43 -63.54
C LYS A 207 -9.62 -4.06 -62.55
N LEU A 208 -9.84 -4.26 -61.25
CA LEU A 208 -8.82 -4.04 -60.21
C LEU A 208 -7.64 -4.99 -60.30
N MET A 209 -7.88 -6.29 -60.51
CA MET A 209 -6.78 -7.24 -60.69
C MET A 209 -5.97 -6.92 -61.95
N ARG A 210 -6.62 -6.48 -63.04
CA ARG A 210 -5.94 -6.03 -64.25
C ARG A 210 -5.12 -4.76 -64.04
N THR A 211 -5.61 -3.78 -63.27
CA THR A 211 -4.81 -2.57 -62.99
C THR A 211 -3.61 -2.87 -62.08
N VAL A 212 -3.77 -3.79 -61.11
CA VAL A 212 -2.64 -4.27 -60.29
C VAL A 212 -1.60 -5.03 -61.11
N SER A 213 -2.01 -5.87 -62.06
CA SER A 213 -1.05 -6.56 -62.95
C SER A 213 -0.39 -5.65 -63.99
N THR A 214 -1.06 -4.57 -64.39
CA THR A 214 -0.56 -3.63 -65.42
C THR A 214 0.44 -2.63 -64.85
N ASN A 215 0.37 -2.32 -63.55
CA ASN A 215 1.31 -1.43 -62.85
C ASN A 215 2.59 -2.14 -62.37
N GLN A 216 2.87 -3.36 -62.83
CA GLN A 216 4.16 -4.01 -62.60
C GLN A 216 5.00 -4.09 -63.89
N PRO A 217 5.70 -3.02 -64.29
CA PRO A 217 6.90 -3.15 -65.10
C PRO A 217 8.14 -2.56 -64.41
N ALA A 218 9.26 -3.28 -64.57
CA ALA A 218 10.65 -2.79 -64.49
C ALA A 218 11.39 -2.61 -63.13
N ALA A 219 11.11 -3.40 -62.09
CA ALA A 219 11.99 -3.47 -60.90
C ALA A 219 12.69 -4.83 -60.66
N ALA A 220 12.50 -5.83 -61.52
CA ALA A 220 13.02 -7.19 -61.31
C ALA A 220 14.28 -7.53 -62.14
N ALA A 221 14.95 -6.54 -62.76
CA ALA A 221 16.16 -6.75 -63.56
C ALA A 221 17.31 -5.83 -63.11
N ALA A 222 17.76 -5.96 -61.86
CA ALA A 222 19.04 -5.42 -61.41
C ALA A 222 19.83 -6.52 -60.66
N LYS A 223 20.90 -6.98 -61.30
CA LYS A 223 21.88 -7.98 -60.81
C LYS A 223 22.36 -7.70 -59.38
N PRO A 224 22.56 -8.71 -58.52
CA PRO A 224 23.35 -8.54 -57.29
C PRO A 224 24.83 -8.47 -57.65
N ARG A 225 25.47 -7.33 -57.36
CA ARG A 225 26.94 -7.19 -57.34
C ARG A 225 27.46 -7.85 -56.07
N ALA A 226 28.39 -8.79 -56.26
CA ALA A 226 29.19 -9.40 -55.21
C ALA A 226 29.93 -8.34 -54.38
N ILE A 227 29.88 -8.48 -53.06
CA ILE A 227 30.77 -7.77 -52.13
C ILE A 227 31.76 -8.81 -51.61
N THR A 228 33.01 -8.67 -52.04
CA THR A 228 34.19 -9.30 -51.45
C THR A 228 34.95 -8.28 -50.63
N LYS A 229 35.32 -8.72 -49.42
CA LYS A 229 36.19 -8.12 -48.39
C LYS A 229 35.59 -6.98 -47.57
#